data_AF-A0A142L502-F1
#
_entry.id   AF-A0A142L502-F1
#
_cell.length_a   1.000
_cell.length_b   1.000
_cell.length_c   1.000
_cell.angle_alpha   90.00
_cell.angle_beta   90.00
_cell.angle_gamma   90.00
#
_symmetry.space_group_name_H-M   'P 1'
#
loop_
_entity.id
_entity.type
_entity.pdbx_description
1 polymer ?
#
loop_
_entity_poly.entity_id
_entity_poly.type
_entity_poly.pdbx_seq_one_letter_code
_entity_poly.pdbx_strand_id
1 'polypeptide(L)'
;MEATQTILIQQMTNACEKMSISHWESIKPYAEHEFKGLLMKLEWINQMKRQKEMTTEQARVYIDIHKNTMRTRLMTLPNITIIDAEHIINTGIDSIRKELYSQMEWVIIKVEIVELRIWIKD
;
A
#
# COMPACT_ATOMS: atom_id res chain seq x y z
N MET A 1 -14.47 13.52 -1.75
CA MET A 1 -13.72 12.32 -1.27
C MET A 1 -12.96 11.64 -2.42
N GLU A 2 -13.53 11.52 -3.62
CA GLU A 2 -12.83 10.91 -4.79
C GLU A 2 -11.56 11.65 -5.24
N ALA A 3 -11.54 12.98 -5.24
CA ALA A 3 -10.40 13.75 -5.74
C ALA A 3 -9.09 13.49 -4.99
N THR A 4 -9.14 13.34 -3.66
CA THR A 4 -7.96 13.05 -2.83
C THR A 4 -7.41 11.65 -3.09
N GLN A 5 -8.29 10.64 -3.27
CA GLN A 5 -7.85 9.29 -3.59
C GLN A 5 -7.17 9.23 -4.96
N THR A 6 -7.71 9.93 -5.97
CA THR A 6 -7.09 10.00 -7.30
C THR A 6 -5.68 10.59 -7.23
N ILE A 7 -5.47 11.65 -6.44
CA ILE A 7 -4.14 12.26 -6.24
C ILE A 7 -3.16 11.26 -5.62
N LEU A 8 -3.59 10.55 -4.57
CA LEU A 8 -2.73 9.56 -3.90
C LEU A 8 -2.41 8.38 -4.82
N ILE A 9 -3.38 7.87 -5.58
CA ILE A 9 -3.13 6.81 -6.57
C ILE A 9 -2.10 7.29 -7.59
N GLN A 10 -2.27 8.50 -8.15
CA GLN A 10 -1.32 9.05 -9.12
C GLN A 10 0.09 9.21 -8.51
N GLN A 11 0.19 9.63 -7.25
CA GLN A 11 1.46 9.74 -6.54
C GLN A 11 2.14 8.37 -6.38
N MET A 12 1.39 7.34 -5.97
CA MET A 12 1.88 5.96 -5.87
C MET A 12 2.35 5.42 -7.23
N THR A 13 1.54 5.62 -8.27
CA THR A 13 1.85 5.18 -9.64
C THR A 13 3.08 5.90 -10.20
N ASN A 14 3.17 7.22 -10.04
CA ASN A 14 4.32 8.01 -10.49
C ASN A 14 5.60 7.62 -9.74
N ALA A 15 5.51 7.24 -8.47
CA ALA A 15 6.64 6.72 -7.73
C ALA A 15 7.12 5.39 -8.32
N CYS A 16 6.18 4.53 -8.75
CA CYS A 16 6.50 3.24 -9.35
C CYS A 16 7.01 3.34 -10.80
N GLU A 17 6.56 4.34 -11.56
CA GLU A 17 7.00 4.56 -12.94
C GLU A 17 8.50 4.92 -13.03
N LYS A 18 9.08 5.41 -11.93
CA LYS A 18 10.53 5.65 -11.82
C LYS A 18 11.34 4.36 -11.62
N MET A 19 10.67 3.23 -11.40
CA MET A 19 11.31 1.93 -11.26
C MET A 19 11.61 1.36 -12.64
N SER A 20 12.76 0.72 -12.81
CA SER A 20 13.11 0.01 -14.05
C SER A 20 12.41 -1.36 -14.15
N ILE A 21 11.09 -1.40 -13.98
CA ILE A 21 10.29 -2.63 -14.13
C ILE A 21 10.00 -2.85 -15.60
N SER A 22 10.35 -4.04 -16.10
CA SER A 22 10.01 -4.43 -17.47
C SER A 22 8.50 -4.43 -17.68
N HIS A 23 8.03 -3.94 -18.83
CA HIS A 23 6.62 -3.94 -19.20
C HIS A 23 5.70 -3.10 -18.28
N TRP A 24 6.23 -2.10 -17.57
CA TRP A 24 5.46 -1.25 -16.65
C TRP A 24 4.12 -0.77 -17.22
N GLU A 25 4.08 -0.32 -18.48
CA GLU A 25 2.85 0.13 -19.16
C GLU A 25 1.71 -0.90 -19.11
N SER A 26 2.04 -2.20 -19.18
CA SER A 26 1.03 -3.27 -19.09
C SER A 26 0.60 -3.59 -17.66
N ILE A 27 1.46 -3.34 -16.68
CA ILE A 27 1.24 -3.63 -15.25
C ILE A 27 0.57 -2.45 -14.54
N LYS A 28 0.83 -1.23 -15.00
CA LYS A 28 0.37 0.04 -14.41
C LYS A 28 -1.13 0.06 -14.08
N PRO A 29 -2.06 -0.35 -14.97
CA PRO A 29 -3.48 -0.37 -14.64
C PRO A 29 -3.82 -1.33 -13.49
N TYR A 30 -3.10 -2.44 -13.36
CA TYR A 30 -3.27 -3.39 -12.25
C TYR A 30 -2.69 -2.84 -10.95
N ALA A 31 -1.52 -2.20 -11.00
CA ALA A 31 -0.95 -1.53 -9.83
C ALA A 31 -1.88 -0.43 -9.32
N GLU A 32 -2.43 0.40 -10.22
CA GLU A 32 -3.43 1.43 -9.90
C GLU A 32 -4.69 0.83 -9.23
N HIS A 33 -5.18 -0.30 -9.75
CA HIS A 33 -6.31 -1.01 -9.16
C HIS A 33 -6.02 -1.47 -7.73
N GLU A 34 -4.85 -2.09 -7.51
CA GLU A 34 -4.43 -2.56 -6.19
C GLU A 34 -4.21 -1.39 -5.20
N PHE A 35 -3.65 -0.26 -5.68
CA PHE A 35 -3.49 0.97 -4.87
C PHE A 35 -4.83 1.57 -4.47
N LYS A 36 -5.80 1.61 -5.40
CA LYS A 36 -7.16 2.04 -5.08
C LYS A 36 -7.77 1.16 -3.98
N GLY A 37 -7.66 -0.17 -4.12
CA GLY A 37 -8.13 -1.11 -3.11
C GLY A 37 -7.47 -0.91 -1.74
N LEU A 38 -6.16 -0.65 -1.73
CA LEU A 38 -5.43 -0.35 -0.50
C LEU A 38 -5.95 0.91 0.18
N LEU A 39 -6.09 2.02 -0.55
CA LEU A 39 -6.57 3.28 0.02
C LEU A 39 -7.99 3.15 0.60
N MET A 40 -8.88 2.45 -0.10
CA MET A 40 -10.21 2.14 0.42
C MET A 40 -10.15 1.32 1.71
N LYS A 41 -9.25 0.33 1.76
CA LYS A 41 -9.08 -0.51 2.96
C LYS A 41 -8.52 0.28 4.13
N LEU A 42 -7.55 1.16 3.89
CA LEU A 42 -6.96 2.02 4.92
C LEU A 42 -7.98 3.01 5.48
N GLU A 43 -8.84 3.58 4.64
CA GLU A 43 -9.94 4.46 5.09
C GLU A 43 -10.92 3.71 6.00
N TRP A 44 -11.33 2.50 5.59
CA TRP A 44 -12.20 1.66 6.41
C TRP A 44 -11.54 1.30 7.76
N ILE A 45 -10.26 0.91 7.76
CA ILE A 45 -9.51 0.63 8.98
C ILE A 45 -9.50 1.85 9.91
N ASN A 46 -9.21 3.03 9.37
CA ASN A 46 -9.20 4.28 10.13
C ASN A 46 -10.58 4.56 10.74
N GLN A 47 -11.66 4.38 9.98
CA GLN A 47 -13.03 4.51 10.47
C GLN A 47 -13.32 3.54 11.63
N MET A 48 -13.02 2.25 11.46
CA MET A 48 -13.27 1.23 12.50
C MET A 48 -12.49 1.51 13.78
N LYS A 49 -11.25 2.01 13.67
CA LYS A 49 -10.46 2.42 14.84
C LYS A 49 -11.06 3.63 15.55
N ARG A 50 -11.49 4.66 14.82
CA ARG A 50 -12.14 5.85 15.42
C ARG A 50 -13.43 5.46 16.17
N GLN A 51 -14.14 4.46 15.66
CA GLN A 51 -15.31 3.88 16.30
C GLN A 51 -14.98 2.92 17.46
N LYS A 52 -13.68 2.64 17.70
CA LYS A 52 -13.19 1.69 18.70
C LYS A 52 -13.65 0.24 18.46
N GLU A 53 -14.02 -0.08 17.22
CA GLU A 53 -14.41 -1.42 16.78
C GLU A 53 -13.20 -2.26 16.32
N MET A 54 -12.04 -1.62 16.20
CA MET A 54 -10.79 -2.24 15.78
C MET A 54 -9.63 -1.75 16.63
N THR A 55 -8.86 -2.69 17.15
CA THR A 55 -7.58 -2.43 17.82
C THR A 55 -6.48 -2.11 16.81
N THR A 56 -5.40 -1.51 17.27
CA THR A 56 -4.21 -1.27 16.45
C THR A 56 -3.64 -2.57 15.87
N GLU A 57 -3.63 -3.65 16.64
CA GLU A 57 -3.11 -4.95 16.25
C GLU A 57 -3.95 -5.58 15.14
N GLN A 58 -5.28 -5.57 15.28
CA GLN A 58 -6.20 -6.04 14.24
C GLN A 58 -6.03 -5.23 12.95
N ALA A 59 -5.86 -3.92 13.09
CA ALA A 59 -5.67 -3.02 11.98
C ALA A 59 -4.36 -3.30 11.22
N ARG A 60 -3.26 -3.57 11.95
CA ARG A 60 -2.00 -4.05 11.38
C ARG A 60 -2.18 -5.35 10.60
N VAL A 61 -2.87 -6.33 11.19
CA VAL A 61 -3.15 -7.62 10.53
C VAL A 61 -3.94 -7.44 9.25
N TYR A 62 -4.95 -6.55 9.22
CA TYR A 62 -5.68 -6.26 7.99
C TYR A 62 -4.82 -5.65 6.89
N ILE A 63 -3.88 -4.75 7.24
CA ILE A 63 -2.92 -4.18 6.28
C ILE A 63 -2.01 -5.27 5.72
N ASP A 64 -1.50 -6.15 6.58
CA ASP A 64 -0.62 -7.24 6.16
C ASP A 64 -1.35 -8.22 5.23
N ILE A 65 -2.60 -8.58 5.55
CA ILE A 65 -3.46 -9.40 4.69
C ILE A 65 -3.64 -8.73 3.32
N HIS A 66 -3.92 -7.43 3.30
CA HIS A 66 -4.14 -6.70 2.05
C HIS A 66 -2.87 -6.64 1.20
N LYS A 67 -1.72 -6.32 1.80
CA LYS A 67 -0.42 -6.32 1.11
C LYS A 67 -0.08 -7.70 0.55
N ASN A 68 -0.33 -8.76 1.31
CA ASN A 68 -0.12 -10.14 0.86
C ASN A 68 -1.03 -10.50 -0.32
N THR A 69 -2.27 -10.02 -0.29
CA THR A 69 -3.23 -10.19 -1.38
C THR A 69 -2.79 -9.45 -2.64
N MET A 70 -2.39 -8.17 -2.51
CA MET A 70 -1.84 -7.37 -3.62
C MET A 70 -0.64 -8.07 -4.25
N ARG A 71 0.32 -8.53 -3.44
CA ARG A 71 1.51 -9.25 -3.91
C ARG A 71 1.13 -10.47 -4.72
N THR A 72 0.23 -11.29 -4.17
CA THR A 72 -0.22 -12.52 -4.83
C THR A 72 -0.85 -12.22 -6.17
N ARG A 73 -1.71 -11.19 -6.25
CA ARG A 73 -2.38 -10.79 -7.50
C ARG A 73 -1.41 -10.22 -8.53
N LEU A 74 -0.49 -9.35 -8.13
CA LEU A 74 0.53 -8.81 -9.03
C LEU A 74 1.39 -9.94 -9.62
N MET A 75 1.75 -10.95 -8.80
CA MET A 75 2.50 -12.12 -9.26
C MET A 75 1.74 -13.06 -10.21
N THR A 76 0.41 -12.90 -10.36
CA THR A 76 -0.34 -13.62 -11.39
C THR A 76 -0.15 -13.01 -12.78
N LEU A 77 0.37 -11.79 -12.86
CA LEU A 77 0.66 -11.13 -14.13
C LEU A 77 1.89 -11.75 -14.79
N PRO A 78 1.90 -11.89 -16.12
CA PRO A 78 3.05 -12.43 -16.84
C PRO A 78 4.28 -11.54 -16.60
N ASN A 79 5.43 -12.18 -16.42
CA ASN A 79 6.74 -11.51 -16.23
C ASN A 79 6.86 -10.63 -14.99
N ILE A 80 5.97 -10.77 -13.99
CA ILE A 80 6.16 -10.17 -12.65
C ILE A 80 6.78 -11.20 -11.71
N THR A 81 7.98 -10.89 -11.22
CA THR A 81 8.60 -11.68 -10.14
C THR A 81 8.06 -11.25 -8.79
N ILE A 82 8.33 -12.05 -7.76
CA ILE A 82 8.05 -11.66 -6.36
C ILE A 82 8.77 -10.36 -5.97
N ILE A 83 9.98 -10.15 -6.51
CA ILE A 83 10.78 -8.94 -6.24
C ILE A 83 10.10 -7.73 -6.87
N ASP A 84 9.61 -7.83 -8.11
CA ASP A 84 8.90 -6.74 -8.76
C ASP A 84 7.62 -6.38 -8.00
N ALA A 85 6.83 -7.38 -7.62
CA ALA A 85 5.59 -7.18 -6.86
C ALA A 85 5.86 -6.48 -5.50
N GLU A 86 6.86 -6.95 -4.76
CA GLU A 86 7.31 -6.31 -3.52
C GLU A 86 7.75 -4.87 -3.75
N HIS A 87 8.54 -4.64 -4.80
CA HIS A 87 9.09 -3.33 -5.07
C HIS A 87 7.97 -2.35 -5.45
N ILE A 88 6.96 -2.76 -6.23
CA ILE A 88 5.78 -1.93 -6.57
C ILE A 88 5.02 -1.55 -5.29
N ILE A 89 4.69 -2.54 -4.46
CA ILE A 89 3.92 -2.33 -3.23
C ILE A 89 4.67 -1.39 -2.29
N ASN A 90 5.95 -1.67 -2.06
CA ASN A 90 6.75 -0.91 -1.13
C ASN A 90 7.00 0.52 -1.62
N THR A 91 7.31 0.72 -2.91
CA THR A 91 7.51 2.05 -3.49
C THR A 91 6.23 2.88 -3.49
N GLY A 92 5.10 2.28 -3.88
CA GLY A 92 3.80 2.97 -3.83
C GLY A 92 3.45 3.41 -2.41
N ILE A 93 3.49 2.49 -1.44
CA ILE A 93 3.17 2.81 -0.03
C ILE A 93 4.12 3.85 0.55
N ASP A 94 5.42 3.74 0.27
CA ASP A 94 6.44 4.69 0.73
C ASP A 94 6.16 6.11 0.23
N SER A 95 5.70 6.24 -1.02
CA SER A 95 5.41 7.55 -1.62
C SER A 95 4.32 8.35 -0.91
N ILE A 96 3.35 7.68 -0.28
CA ILE A 96 2.22 8.31 0.43
C ILE A 96 2.38 8.24 1.95
N ARG A 97 3.56 7.83 2.44
CA ARG A 97 3.81 7.58 3.86
C ARG A 97 3.47 8.82 4.70
N LYS A 98 3.88 10.01 4.26
CA LYS A 98 3.67 11.25 5.02
C LYS A 98 2.18 11.61 5.13
N GLU A 99 1.44 11.41 4.05
CA GLU A 99 0.01 11.63 3.96
C GLU A 99 -0.76 10.62 4.82
N LEU A 100 -0.34 9.36 4.83
CA LEU A 100 -0.89 8.36 5.75
C LEU A 100 -0.63 8.75 7.20
N TYR A 101 0.56 9.27 7.52
CA TYR A 101 0.90 9.63 8.90
C TYR A 101 0.10 10.83 9.39
N SER A 102 -0.09 11.84 8.53
CA SER A 102 -0.85 13.04 8.88
C SER A 102 -2.35 12.79 8.99
N GLN A 103 -2.91 11.87 8.19
CA GLN A 103 -4.35 11.60 8.17
C GLN A 103 -4.79 10.51 9.15
N MET A 104 -3.93 9.51 9.39
CA MET A 104 -4.29 8.35 10.19
C MET A 104 -3.70 8.39 11.59
N GLU A 105 -2.78 9.33 11.90
CA GLU A 105 -1.99 9.36 13.14
C GLU A 105 -1.12 8.09 13.32
N TRP A 106 -0.69 7.46 12.23
CA TRP A 106 0.06 6.20 12.27
C TRP A 106 1.47 6.33 11.73
N VAL A 107 2.33 5.37 12.09
CA VAL A 107 3.66 5.18 11.49
C VAL A 107 3.77 3.79 10.85
N ILE A 108 3.65 3.69 9.53
CA ILE A 108 4.02 2.49 8.75
C ILE A 108 5.54 2.47 8.56
N ILE A 109 6.26 1.78 9.44
CA ILE A 109 7.74 1.72 9.42
C ILE A 109 8.22 0.69 8.39
N LYS A 110 9.25 1.07 7.62
CA LYS A 110 10.04 0.18 6.77
C LYS A 110 11.04 -0.59 7.61
N VAL A 111 11.00 -1.92 7.60
CA VAL A 111 12.07 -2.75 8.17
C VAL A 111 12.88 -3.32 7.01
N GLU A 112 14.16 -3.00 7.00
CA GLU A 112 15.13 -3.63 6.11
C GLU A 112 15.20 -5.12 6.45
N ILE A 113 15.30 -5.94 5.39
CA ILE A 113 15.29 -7.41 5.39
C ILE A 113 13.88 -8.01 5.28
N VAL A 114 13.35 -8.04 4.05
CA VAL A 114 12.31 -8.96 3.51
C VAL A 114 10.93 -8.99 4.22
N GLU A 115 10.79 -8.44 5.42
CA GLU A 115 9.54 -8.32 6.18
C GLU A 115 9.39 -6.90 6.72
N LEU A 116 8.28 -6.25 6.36
CA LEU A 116 7.84 -5.00 6.96
C LEU A 116 7.13 -5.28 8.29
N ARG A 117 7.71 -4.87 9.43
CA ARG A 117 7.04 -4.87 10.75
C ARG A 117 6.75 -3.45 11.22
N ILE A 118 5.50 -3.19 11.58
CA ILE A 118 5.00 -1.90 12.09
C ILE A 118 5.23 -1.83 13.60
N TRP A 119 5.93 -0.79 14.08
CA TRP A 119 5.96 -0.40 15.49
C TRP A 119 5.29 0.97 15.64
N ILE A 120 4.41 1.11 16.64
CA ILE A 120 3.80 2.38 17.03
C ILE A 120 4.38 2.76 18.39
N LYS A 121 4.79 4.02 18.52
CA LYS A 121 5.29 4.60 19.76
C LYS A 121 4.08 4.98 20.62
N ASP A 122 4.06 4.49 21.85
CA ASP A 122 3.08 4.86 22.88
C ASP A 122 3.07 6.38 23.14
#